data_AF-A0A0C1Z805-F1
#
_entry.id   AF-A0A0C1Z805-F1
#
_cell.length_a   1.000
_cell.length_b   1.000
_cell.length_c   1.000
_cell.angle_alpha   90.00
_cell.angle_beta   90.00
_cell.angle_gamma   90.00
#
_symmetry.space_group_name_H-M   'P 1'
#
loop_
_entity.id
_entity.type
_entity.pdbx_description
1 polymer ?
#
loop_
_entity_poly.entity_id
_entity_poly.type
_entity_poly.pdbx_seq_one_letter_code
_entity_poly.pdbx_strand_id
1 'polypeptide(L)'
;MSKSGMGELVSEVARLSNEIERLSYYEFLGVTPKADYIGIRDAFYTRAQLFHPDRFVSMEGETVKRAVYTVYKRMTEAYQVLSDPELRSAYDQGLPSGAVRLAAESRSRRLDADERQVSNPFARIYLRAGRRKYEAGDLNGAWIDCELGLSLEETPPLRNLHVAVVKALAGR
;
A
#
# COMPACT_ATOMS: atom_id res chain seq x y z
N MET A 1 -10.02 23.62 -9.70
CA MET A 1 -8.73 23.07 -10.14
C MET A 1 -8.40 23.69 -11.49
N SER A 2 -7.29 24.44 -11.60
CA SER A 2 -6.93 25.17 -12.83
C SER A 2 -6.47 24.20 -13.93
N LYS A 3 -6.57 24.61 -15.21
CA LYS A 3 -6.05 23.85 -16.36
C LYS A 3 -4.54 23.54 -16.24
N SER A 4 -3.79 24.32 -15.46
CA SER A 4 -2.35 24.11 -15.18
C SER A 4 -2.09 22.81 -14.42
N GLY A 5 -2.86 22.54 -13.35
CA GLY A 5 -2.59 21.40 -12.48
C GLY A 5 -2.89 20.03 -13.11
N MET A 6 -3.89 19.94 -14.02
CA MET A 6 -4.14 18.68 -14.73
C MET A 6 -3.04 18.38 -15.77
N GLY A 7 -2.52 19.42 -16.45
CA GLY A 7 -1.40 19.27 -17.37
C GLY A 7 -0.15 18.70 -16.69
N GLU A 8 0.19 19.24 -15.51
CA GLU A 8 1.31 18.76 -14.69
C GLU A 8 1.14 17.28 -14.29
N LEU A 9 -0.07 16.87 -13.87
CA LEU A 9 -0.35 15.49 -13.52
C LEU A 9 -0.20 14.54 -14.72
N VAL A 10 -0.62 14.96 -15.91
CA VAL A 10 -0.48 14.16 -17.14
C VAL A 10 0.99 13.99 -17.52
N SER A 11 1.78 15.06 -17.44
CA SER A 11 3.23 15.01 -17.69
C SER A 11 3.94 14.08 -16.69
N GLU A 12 3.56 14.15 -15.41
CA GLU A 12 4.13 13.27 -14.38
C GLU A 12 3.72 11.80 -14.60
N VAL A 13 2.46 11.53 -14.95
CA VAL A 13 2.02 10.17 -15.30
C VAL A 13 2.80 9.64 -16.52
N ALA A 14 3.01 10.47 -17.54
CA ALA A 14 3.79 10.07 -18.71
C ALA A 14 5.24 9.73 -18.32
N ARG A 15 5.86 10.55 -17.47
CA ARG A 15 7.21 10.30 -16.95
C ARG A 15 7.27 8.98 -16.16
N LEU A 16 6.39 8.80 -15.17
CA LEU A 16 6.31 7.58 -14.36
C LEU A 16 6.05 6.33 -15.21
N SER A 17 5.18 6.45 -16.23
CA SER A 17 4.90 5.35 -17.15
C SER A 17 6.12 4.99 -18.01
N ASN A 18 6.92 5.97 -18.43
CA ASN A 18 8.12 5.74 -19.23
C ASN A 18 9.26 5.14 -18.41
N GLU A 19 9.39 5.53 -17.15
CA GLU A 19 10.44 5.05 -16.23
C GLU A 19 9.99 3.83 -15.41
N ILE A 20 8.87 3.21 -15.76
CA ILE A 20 8.20 2.23 -14.90
C ILE A 20 9.07 1.03 -14.57
N GLU A 21 9.93 0.58 -15.48
CA GLU A 21 10.84 -0.56 -15.23
C GLU A 21 12.20 -0.14 -14.68
N ARG A 22 12.39 1.13 -14.31
CA ARG A 22 13.64 1.65 -13.73
C ARG A 22 13.46 2.18 -12.32
N LEU A 23 12.29 2.73 -12.01
CA LEU A 23 12.01 3.24 -10.68
C LEU A 23 11.70 2.09 -9.72
N SER A 24 12.39 2.12 -8.58
CA SER A 24 12.08 1.33 -7.40
C SER A 24 10.69 1.65 -6.84
N TYR A 25 10.14 0.77 -6.01
CA TYR A 25 8.90 1.06 -5.28
C TYR A 25 8.99 2.30 -4.39
N TYR A 26 10.16 2.55 -3.79
CA TYR A 26 10.39 3.74 -2.96
C TYR A 26 10.31 5.02 -3.80
N GLU A 27 10.96 5.06 -4.96
CA GLU A 27 10.90 6.19 -5.89
C GLU A 27 9.49 6.38 -6.47
N PHE A 28 8.77 5.29 -6.75
CA PHE A 28 7.40 5.35 -7.24
C PHE A 28 6.44 6.01 -6.25
N LEU A 29 6.64 5.75 -4.95
CA LEU A 29 5.88 6.39 -3.87
C LEU A 29 6.48 7.75 -3.46
N GLY A 30 7.69 8.09 -3.91
CA GLY A 30 8.38 9.32 -3.53
C GLY A 30 8.84 9.32 -2.07
N VAL A 31 9.22 8.16 -1.53
CA VAL A 31 9.69 8.00 -0.14
C VAL A 31 11.10 7.43 -0.11
N THR A 32 11.81 7.61 1.01
CA THR A 32 13.15 7.02 1.18
C THR A 32 13.05 5.55 1.62
N PRO A 33 14.08 4.72 1.39
CA PRO A 33 14.13 3.36 1.95
C PRO A 33 14.07 3.30 3.49
N LYS A 34 14.33 4.43 4.17
CA LYS A 34 14.21 4.57 5.63
C LYS A 34 12.81 4.98 6.09
N ALA A 35 11.87 5.22 5.17
CA ALA A 35 10.50 5.58 5.52
C ALA A 35 9.87 4.49 6.37
N ASP A 36 9.23 4.91 7.45
CA ASP A 36 8.43 4.03 8.27
C ASP A 36 7.09 3.73 7.59
N TYR A 37 6.31 2.88 8.23
CA TYR A 37 5.01 2.47 7.71
C TYR A 37 4.07 3.66 7.50
N ILE A 38 4.07 4.63 8.43
CA ILE A 38 3.20 5.81 8.37
C ILE A 38 3.57 6.67 7.16
N GLY A 39 4.87 6.94 6.95
CA GLY A 39 5.33 7.71 5.80
C GLY A 39 5.01 7.04 4.46
N ILE A 40 5.15 5.71 4.37
CA ILE A 40 4.78 4.94 3.17
C ILE A 40 3.27 5.05 2.89
N ARG A 41 2.46 4.88 3.94
CA ARG A 41 0.99 4.97 3.88
C ARG A 41 0.54 6.34 3.40
N ASP A 42 1.03 7.40 4.05
CA ASP A 42 0.61 8.77 3.76
C ASP A 42 1.02 9.18 2.34
N ALA A 43 2.25 8.82 1.92
CA ALA A 43 2.71 9.06 0.55
C ALA A 43 1.86 8.33 -0.50
N PHE A 44 1.48 7.07 -0.24
CA PHE A 44 0.57 6.34 -1.12
C PHE A 44 -0.79 7.03 -1.20
N TYR A 45 -1.42 7.39 -0.08
CA TYR A 45 -2.75 8.01 -0.10
C TYR A 45 -2.74 9.36 -0.83
N THR A 46 -1.73 10.20 -0.60
CA THR A 46 -1.58 11.46 -1.34
C THR A 46 -1.48 11.21 -2.85
N ARG A 47 -0.62 10.28 -3.28
CA ARG A 47 -0.44 9.98 -4.71
C ARG A 47 -1.66 9.27 -5.31
N ALA A 48 -2.34 8.41 -4.56
CA ALA A 48 -3.58 7.76 -4.97
C ALA A 48 -4.69 8.78 -5.24
N GLN A 49 -4.82 9.81 -4.39
CA GLN A 49 -5.75 10.90 -4.62
C GLN A 49 -5.41 11.74 -5.86
N LEU A 50 -4.13 11.89 -6.21
CA LEU A 50 -3.72 12.65 -7.38
C LEU A 50 -3.89 11.85 -8.68
N PHE A 51 -3.53 10.57 -8.66
CA PHE A 51 -3.42 9.70 -9.85
C PHE A 51 -4.55 8.68 -9.99
N HIS A 52 -5.63 8.80 -9.21
CA HIS A 52 -6.79 7.90 -9.35
C HIS A 52 -7.35 7.94 -10.78
N PRO A 53 -7.58 6.79 -11.45
CA PRO A 53 -8.08 6.75 -12.83
C PRO A 53 -9.35 7.57 -13.06
N ASP A 54 -10.27 7.62 -12.07
CA ASP A 54 -11.51 8.40 -12.15
C ASP A 54 -11.28 9.89 -12.44
N ARG A 55 -10.15 10.44 -12.02
CA ARG A 55 -9.80 11.85 -12.27
C ARG A 55 -9.47 12.15 -13.73
N PHE A 56 -9.17 11.11 -14.50
CA PHE A 56 -8.74 11.19 -15.90
C PHE A 56 -9.80 10.62 -16.86
N VAL A 57 -10.99 10.24 -16.38
CA VAL A 57 -12.05 9.65 -17.21
C VAL A 57 -12.49 10.60 -18.32
N SER A 58 -12.59 11.90 -18.02
CA SER A 58 -12.97 12.96 -18.97
C SER A 58 -11.84 13.38 -19.92
N MET A 59 -10.63 12.85 -19.75
CA MET A 59 -9.53 13.14 -20.67
C MET A 59 -9.69 12.41 -22.00
N GLU A 60 -9.38 13.11 -23.07
CA GLU A 60 -9.25 12.51 -24.40
C GLU A 60 -7.86 11.86 -24.56
N GLY A 61 -7.81 10.75 -25.27
CA GLY A 61 -6.56 10.02 -25.55
C GLY A 61 -6.42 8.72 -24.75
N GLU A 62 -6.56 7.61 -25.47
CA GLU A 62 -6.42 6.26 -24.93
C GLU A 62 -5.02 6.03 -24.29
N THR A 63 -3.98 6.63 -24.88
CA THR A 63 -2.60 6.53 -24.36
C THR A 63 -2.47 7.07 -22.94
N VAL A 64 -3.08 8.23 -22.65
CA VAL A 64 -3.03 8.83 -21.30
C VAL A 64 -3.78 7.96 -20.31
N LYS A 65 -4.98 7.48 -20.67
CA LYS A 65 -5.76 6.58 -19.81
C LYS A 65 -4.97 5.32 -19.47
N ARG A 66 -4.37 4.66 -20.46
CA ARG A 66 -3.54 3.46 -20.24
C ARG A 66 -2.32 3.75 -19.37
N ALA A 67 -1.68 4.90 -19.54
CA ALA A 67 -0.56 5.31 -18.69
C ALA A 67 -1.00 5.52 -17.23
N VAL A 68 -2.13 6.21 -17.00
CA VAL A 68 -2.70 6.41 -15.65
C VAL A 68 -2.99 5.07 -14.98
N TYR A 69 -3.69 4.15 -15.66
CA TYR A 69 -3.96 2.81 -15.12
C TYR A 69 -2.69 2.05 -14.77
N THR A 70 -1.68 2.13 -15.64
CA THR A 70 -0.39 1.44 -15.48
C THR A 70 0.38 1.99 -14.27
N VAL A 71 0.47 3.31 -14.15
CA VAL A 71 1.08 4.00 -13.00
C VAL A 71 0.33 3.70 -11.71
N TYR A 72 -1.00 3.80 -11.71
CA TYR A 72 -1.82 3.53 -10.53
C TYR A 72 -1.67 2.08 -10.05
N LYS A 73 -1.63 1.12 -10.98
CA LYS A 73 -1.38 -0.30 -10.68
C LYS A 73 0.00 -0.49 -10.04
N ARG A 74 1.06 0.12 -10.59
CA ARG A 74 2.42 0.01 -10.04
C ARG A 74 2.55 0.66 -8.67
N MET A 75 1.92 1.81 -8.47
CA MET A 75 1.89 2.50 -7.18
C MET A 75 1.15 1.67 -6.12
N THR A 76 0.03 1.05 -6.49
CA THR A 76 -0.70 0.11 -5.61
C THR A 76 0.15 -1.09 -5.24
N GLU A 77 0.86 -1.66 -6.22
CA GLU A 77 1.79 -2.76 -5.98
C GLU A 77 2.95 -2.36 -5.05
N ALA A 78 3.54 -1.18 -5.27
CA ALA A 78 4.58 -0.63 -4.41
C ALA A 78 4.09 -0.51 -2.97
N TYR A 79 2.89 0.05 -2.77
CA TYR A 79 2.30 0.17 -1.44
C TYR A 79 2.03 -1.19 -0.80
N GLN A 80 1.50 -2.17 -1.55
CA GLN A 80 1.28 -3.53 -1.03
C GLN A 80 2.58 -4.19 -0.56
N VAL A 81 3.67 -4.05 -1.32
CA VAL A 81 4.97 -4.63 -0.97
C VAL A 81 5.60 -3.92 0.21
N LEU A 82 5.66 -2.58 0.17
CA LEU A 82 6.35 -1.80 1.20
C LEU A 82 5.59 -1.75 2.53
N SER A 83 4.29 -2.00 2.51
CA SER A 83 3.44 -2.04 3.71
C SER A 83 3.42 -3.38 4.44
N ASP A 84 3.80 -4.47 3.77
CA ASP A 84 3.96 -5.76 4.43
C ASP A 84 5.46 -5.97 4.77
N PRO A 85 5.85 -5.92 6.05
CA PRO A 85 7.23 -6.18 6.50
C PRO A 85 7.94 -7.36 5.84
N GLU A 86 7.23 -8.46 5.58
CA GLU A 86 7.83 -9.64 4.97
C GLU A 86 8.10 -9.45 3.47
N LEU A 87 7.15 -8.82 2.75
CA LEU A 87 7.33 -8.50 1.33
C LEU A 87 8.37 -7.39 1.16
N ARG A 88 8.38 -6.38 2.03
CA ARG A 88 9.38 -5.32 2.04
C ARG A 88 10.77 -5.88 2.27
N SER A 89 10.95 -6.77 3.25
CA SER A 89 12.23 -7.43 3.49
C SER A 89 12.71 -8.22 2.27
N ALA A 90 11.83 -9.02 1.65
CA ALA A 90 12.16 -9.76 0.43
C ALA A 90 12.52 -8.83 -0.74
N TYR A 91 11.81 -7.71 -0.87
CA TYR A 91 12.11 -6.68 -1.87
C TYR A 91 13.45 -6.00 -1.62
N ASP A 92 13.72 -5.59 -0.37
CA ASP A 92 14.94 -4.89 0.03
C ASP A 92 16.18 -5.77 -0.18
N GLN A 93 16.08 -7.09 0.01
CA GLN A 93 17.15 -8.04 -0.29
C GLN A 93 17.52 -8.09 -1.78
N GLY A 94 16.59 -7.74 -2.68
CA GLY A 94 16.84 -7.70 -4.12
C GLY A 94 17.49 -6.40 -4.60
N LEU A 95 17.41 -5.31 -3.83
CA LEU A 95 17.91 -3.99 -4.25
C LEU A 95 19.41 -3.96 -4.57
N PRO A 96 20.32 -4.60 -3.80
CA PRO A 96 21.74 -4.59 -4.12
C PRO A 96 22.06 -5.25 -5.46
N SER A 97 21.21 -6.17 -5.92
CA SER A 97 21.32 -6.85 -7.21
C SER A 97 20.63 -6.08 -8.36
N GLY A 98 20.16 -4.86 -8.10
CA GLY A 98 19.49 -4.00 -9.09
C GLY A 98 18.01 -4.32 -9.30
N ALA A 99 17.36 -5.08 -8.40
CA ALA A 99 15.93 -5.31 -8.50
C ALA A 99 15.17 -4.01 -8.21
N VAL A 100 14.26 -3.62 -9.10
CA VAL A 100 13.39 -2.43 -8.94
C VAL A 100 11.94 -2.79 -8.63
N ARG A 101 11.62 -4.09 -8.75
CA ARG A 101 10.28 -4.65 -8.60
C ARG A 101 10.36 -6.06 -8.04
N LEU A 102 9.50 -6.39 -7.09
CA LEU A 102 9.39 -7.75 -6.55
C LEU A 102 8.61 -8.66 -7.51
N ALA A 103 9.14 -9.86 -7.78
CA ALA A 103 8.52 -10.87 -8.63
C ALA A 103 7.08 -11.20 -8.21
N ALA A 104 6.22 -11.58 -9.16
CA ALA A 104 4.80 -11.84 -8.88
C ALA A 104 4.61 -13.03 -7.94
N GLU A 105 5.46 -14.05 -8.07
CA GLU A 105 5.49 -15.26 -7.27
C GLU A 105 5.82 -14.93 -5.82
N SER A 106 6.81 -14.07 -5.58
CA SER A 106 7.20 -13.63 -4.23
C SER A 106 6.13 -12.76 -3.55
N ARG A 107 5.29 -12.07 -4.33
CA ARG A 107 4.14 -11.32 -3.81
C ARG A 107 2.92 -12.20 -3.53
N SER A 108 2.88 -13.40 -4.11
CA SER A 108 1.78 -14.35 -3.92
C SER A 108 1.96 -15.08 -2.60
N ARG A 109 1.16 -14.70 -1.59
CA ARG A 109 1.05 -15.43 -0.33
C ARG A 109 -0.26 -16.20 -0.29
N ARG A 110 -0.21 -17.44 0.22
CA ARG A 110 -1.42 -18.19 0.55
C ARG A 110 -2.12 -17.55 1.75
N LEU A 111 -3.33 -17.05 1.53
CA LEU A 111 -4.17 -16.50 2.60
C LEU A 111 -4.55 -17.59 3.61
N ASP A 112 -4.53 -17.27 4.90
CA ASP A 112 -5.06 -18.12 5.95
C ASP A 112 -6.62 -18.06 6.02
N ALA A 113 -7.22 -18.75 6.99
CA ALA A 113 -8.68 -18.80 7.11
C ALA A 113 -9.31 -17.45 7.49
N ASP A 114 -8.61 -16.62 8.25
CA ASP A 114 -9.06 -15.31 8.69
C ASP A 114 -8.88 -14.29 7.57
N GLU A 115 -7.73 -14.30 6.88
CA GLU A 115 -7.45 -13.42 5.77
C GLU A 115 -8.40 -13.63 4.57
N ARG A 116 -8.89 -14.85 4.36
CA ARG A 116 -9.89 -15.15 3.33
C ARG A 116 -11.25 -14.50 3.61
N GLN A 117 -11.55 -14.20 4.87
CA GLN A 117 -12.78 -13.50 5.25
C GLN A 117 -12.67 -11.98 5.05
N VAL A 118 -11.47 -11.47 4.84
CA VAL A 118 -11.22 -10.06 4.54
C VAL A 118 -11.13 -9.91 3.03
N SER A 119 -12.05 -9.18 2.41
CA SER A 119 -12.12 -9.03 0.96
C SER A 119 -11.11 -8.01 0.44
N ASN A 120 -10.91 -6.92 1.18
CA ASN A 120 -10.05 -5.81 0.84
C ASN A 120 -8.57 -6.18 1.11
N PRO A 121 -7.71 -6.19 0.07
CA PRO A 121 -6.29 -6.51 0.23
C PRO A 121 -5.55 -5.56 1.18
N PHE A 122 -5.96 -4.30 1.28
CA PHE A 122 -5.37 -3.35 2.21
C PHE A 122 -5.81 -3.62 3.65
N ALA A 123 -7.07 -3.99 3.87
CA ALA A 123 -7.54 -4.41 5.19
C ALA A 123 -6.80 -5.69 5.67
N ARG A 124 -6.43 -6.60 4.77
CA ARG A 124 -5.57 -7.76 5.11
C ARG A 124 -4.19 -7.35 5.60
N ILE A 125 -3.58 -6.32 5.00
CA ILE A 125 -2.26 -5.82 5.45
C ILE A 125 -2.36 -5.38 6.92
N TYR A 126 -3.41 -4.63 7.26
CA TYR A 126 -3.65 -4.19 8.63
C TYR A 126 -3.96 -5.34 9.59
N LEU A 127 -4.73 -6.34 9.17
CA LEU A 127 -4.96 -7.55 9.97
C LEU A 127 -3.64 -8.25 10.32
N ARG A 128 -2.73 -8.43 9.35
CA ARG A 128 -1.41 -9.05 9.58
C ARG A 128 -0.54 -8.20 10.48
N ALA A 129 -0.45 -6.91 10.19
CA ALA A 129 0.38 -5.99 10.96
C ALA A 129 -0.08 -5.92 12.42
N GLY A 130 -1.40 -5.82 12.64
CA GLY A 130 -2.00 -5.85 13.97
C GLY A 130 -1.70 -7.14 14.73
N ARG A 131 -1.81 -8.32 14.09
CA ARG A 131 -1.47 -9.60 14.74
C ARG A 131 -0.01 -9.65 15.18
N ARG A 132 0.92 -9.31 14.28
CA ARG A 132 2.36 -9.31 14.59
C ARG A 132 2.70 -8.37 15.75
N LYS A 133 2.12 -7.16 15.78
CA LYS A 133 2.36 -6.20 16.86
C LYS A 133 1.73 -6.65 18.18
N TYR A 134 0.54 -7.25 18.13
CA TYR A 134 -0.12 -7.82 19.31
C TYR A 134 0.72 -8.95 19.92
N GLU A 135 1.22 -9.88 19.10
CA GLU A 135 2.13 -10.95 19.52
C GLU A 135 3.45 -10.42 20.11
N ALA A 136 3.97 -9.32 19.55
CA ALA A 136 5.16 -8.64 20.05
C ALA A 136 4.92 -7.79 21.32
N GLY A 137 3.68 -7.65 21.79
CA GLY A 137 3.32 -6.83 22.94
C GLY A 137 3.22 -5.32 22.66
N ASP A 138 3.37 -4.89 21.41
CA ASP A 138 3.10 -3.52 20.96
C ASP A 138 1.59 -3.32 20.79
N LEU A 139 0.89 -3.21 21.92
CA LEU A 139 -0.56 -3.12 21.93
C LEU A 139 -1.09 -1.81 21.32
N ASN A 140 -0.37 -0.70 21.48
CA ASN A 140 -0.78 0.58 20.89
C ASN A 140 -0.67 0.52 19.36
N GLY A 141 0.44 0.01 18.83
CA GLY A 141 0.60 -0.17 17.40
C GLY A 141 -0.39 -1.18 16.82
N ALA A 142 -0.69 -2.27 17.55
CA ALA A 142 -1.70 -3.24 17.16
C ALA A 142 -3.11 -2.63 17.12
N TRP A 143 -3.45 -1.77 18.08
CA TRP A 143 -4.73 -1.06 18.13
C TRP A 143 -4.89 -0.15 16.92
N ILE A 144 -3.87 0.64 16.59
CA ILE A 144 -3.86 1.52 15.41
C ILE A 144 -4.09 0.71 14.13
N ASP A 145 -3.40 -0.41 13.96
CA ASP A 145 -3.58 -1.25 12.76
C ASP A 145 -5.00 -1.82 12.69
N CYS A 146 -5.59 -2.24 13.82
CA CYS A 146 -6.97 -2.70 13.85
C CYS A 146 -7.96 -1.61 13.43
N GLU A 147 -7.81 -0.39 13.97
CA GLU A 147 -8.66 0.76 13.61
C GLU A 147 -8.56 1.07 12.10
N LEU A 148 -7.35 1.09 11.56
CA LEU A 148 -7.13 1.32 10.13
C LEU A 148 -7.75 0.21 9.28
N GLY A 149 -7.58 -1.06 9.67
CA GLY A 149 -8.24 -2.18 9.01
C GLY A 149 -9.76 -2.07 9.03
N LEU A 150 -10.35 -1.77 10.19
CA LEU A 150 -11.81 -1.61 10.37
C LEU A 150 -12.37 -0.43 9.59
N SER A 151 -11.62 0.67 9.46
CA SER A 151 -12.01 1.81 8.62
C SER A 151 -12.14 1.48 7.13
N LEU A 152 -11.46 0.41 6.68
CA LEU A 152 -11.50 -0.04 5.29
C LEU A 152 -12.52 -1.15 5.06
N GLU A 153 -12.65 -2.07 6.01
CA GLU A 153 -13.59 -3.19 5.94
C GLU A 153 -13.88 -3.74 7.34
N GLU A 154 -15.16 -3.80 7.71
CA GLU A 154 -15.58 -4.39 8.97
C GLU A 154 -15.78 -5.90 8.84
N THR A 155 -14.86 -6.69 9.41
CA THR A 155 -14.89 -8.16 9.34
C THR A 155 -14.67 -8.82 10.70
N PRO A 156 -15.14 -10.07 10.91
CA PRO A 156 -14.92 -10.78 12.17
C PRO A 156 -13.44 -10.89 12.57
N PRO A 157 -12.48 -11.22 11.68
CA PRO A 157 -11.07 -11.28 12.07
C PRO A 157 -10.51 -9.96 12.60
N LEU A 158 -10.85 -8.83 11.97
CA LEU A 158 -10.40 -7.50 12.41
C LEU A 158 -11.04 -7.10 13.75
N ARG A 159 -12.35 -7.33 13.90
CA ARG A 159 -13.07 -7.04 15.14
C ARG A 159 -12.57 -7.91 16.30
N ASN A 160 -12.34 -9.20 16.07
CA ASN A 160 -11.86 -10.12 17.10
C ASN A 160 -10.46 -9.73 17.59
N LEU A 161 -9.56 -9.37 16.66
CA LEU A 161 -8.23 -8.87 17.02
C LEU A 161 -8.33 -7.56 17.81
N HIS A 162 -9.15 -6.61 17.35
CA HIS A 162 -9.37 -5.34 18.04
C HIS A 162 -9.84 -5.53 19.49
N VAL A 163 -10.84 -6.40 19.71
CA VAL A 163 -11.34 -6.73 21.05
C VAL A 163 -10.24 -7.36 21.92
N ALA A 164 -9.41 -8.24 21.36
CA ALA A 164 -8.28 -8.83 22.09
C ALA A 164 -7.25 -7.77 22.52
N VAL A 165 -6.90 -6.86 21.60
CA VAL A 165 -5.99 -5.74 21.87
C VAL A 165 -6.54 -4.82 22.96
N VAL A 166 -7.82 -4.42 22.87
CA VAL A 166 -8.46 -3.55 23.87
C VAL A 166 -8.49 -4.19 25.25
N LYS A 167 -8.80 -5.50 25.35
CA LYS A 167 -8.75 -6.22 26.63
C LYS A 167 -7.34 -6.25 27.22
N ALA A 168 -6.33 -6.49 26.39
CA ALA A 168 -4.94 -6.51 26.82
C ALA A 168 -4.45 -5.11 27.28
N LEU A 169 -4.91 -4.03 26.63
CA LEU A 169 -4.62 -2.65 27.05
C LEU A 169 -5.26 -2.31 28.40
N ALA A 170 -6.51 -2.73 28.62
CA ALA A 170 -7.24 -2.47 29.86
C ALA A 170 -6.71 -3.27 31.08
N GLY A 171 -5.93 -4.32 30.85
CA GLY A 171 -5.29 -5.12 31.89
C GLY A 171 -3.88 -4.66 32.29
N ARG A 172 -3.37 -3.56 31.71
CA ARG A 172 -2.11 -2.91 32.10
C ARG A 172 -2.33 -1.90 33.22
#